data_AF-A0A090DGG0-F1
#
_entry.id   AF-A0A090DGG0-F1
#
_cell.length_a   1.000
_cell.length_b   1.000
_cell.length_c   1.000
_cell.angle_alpha   90.00
_cell.angle_beta   90.00
_cell.angle_gamma   90.00
#
_symmetry.space_group_name_H-M   'P 1'
#
loop_
_entity.id
_entity.type
_entity.pdbx_description
1 polymer ?
#
loop_
_entity_poly.entity_id
_entity_poly.type
_entity_poly.pdbx_seq_one_letter_code
_entity_poly.pdbx_strand_id
1 'polypeptide(L)'
;MGETVAKSPSRLLPRVLLFCVFGFAIHLWVLLGALIFGHPFVPSQAYVNGHDMIAKSVAIPVGCLMLFFCCRKFAKDFQSPNLSTKTFLVSGFGILVVPLIFGVFARAIVLTAYPLWLAAVAGGDTQLEFSVGDIAGSSMRCPHIVNLADMPIMTGTLCDVPEAVRKTLYPGMRVLLTGRGTANGLFAARIYVASNGPELPGERWLR
;
A
#
# COMPACT_ATOMS: atom_id res chain seq x y z
N MET A 1 -22.31 -49.74 9.92
CA MET A 1 -22.90 -48.53 10.51
C MET A 1 -21.72 -47.68 11.00
N GLY A 2 -21.27 -46.73 10.18
CA GLY A 2 -20.05 -45.96 10.45
C GLY A 2 -20.42 -44.57 10.94
N GLU A 3 -20.10 -44.26 12.20
CA GLU A 3 -20.28 -42.94 12.77
C GLU A 3 -19.24 -41.98 12.19
N THR A 4 -19.70 -41.02 11.38
CA THR A 4 -18.90 -39.88 10.97
C THR A 4 -18.79 -38.88 12.12
N VAL A 5 -17.69 -38.95 12.87
CA VAL A 5 -17.34 -37.97 13.90
C VAL A 5 -17.14 -36.59 13.26
N ALA A 6 -18.11 -35.70 13.42
CA ALA A 6 -18.01 -34.32 13.00
C ALA A 6 -16.88 -33.61 13.79
N LYS A 7 -15.80 -33.23 13.09
CA LYS A 7 -14.70 -32.43 13.66
C LYS A 7 -15.26 -31.09 14.15
N SER A 8 -15.22 -30.87 15.46
CA SER A 8 -15.68 -29.64 16.11
C SER A 8 -15.03 -28.38 15.50
N PRO A 9 -15.82 -27.35 15.14
CA PRO A 9 -15.34 -26.13 14.49
C PRO A 9 -14.39 -25.27 15.35
N SER A 10 -14.27 -25.56 16.65
CA SER A 10 -13.45 -24.80 17.60
C SER A 10 -11.94 -24.87 17.36
N ARG A 11 -11.43 -25.90 16.69
CA ARG A 11 -9.98 -26.03 16.36
C ARG A 11 -9.59 -25.42 15.02
N LEU A 12 -10.57 -25.13 14.15
CA LEU A 12 -10.30 -24.55 12.82
C LEU A 12 -10.13 -23.02 12.91
N LEU A 13 -10.96 -22.37 13.73
CA LEU A 13 -10.94 -20.93 13.95
C LEU A 13 -9.57 -20.36 14.38
N PRO A 14 -8.84 -20.92 15.37
CA PRO A 14 -7.54 -20.40 15.75
C PRO A 14 -6.47 -20.56 14.64
N ARG A 15 -6.57 -21.61 13.82
CA ARG A 15 -5.64 -21.84 12.71
C ARG A 15 -5.86 -20.85 11.57
N VAL A 16 -7.13 -20.58 11.24
CA VAL A 16 -7.49 -19.58 10.24
C VAL A 16 -7.06 -18.19 10.71
N LEU A 17 -7.33 -17.84 11.98
CA LEU A 17 -6.89 -16.57 12.57
C LEU A 17 -5.37 -16.42 12.53
N LEU A 18 -4.62 -17.45 12.90
CA LEU A 18 -3.16 -17.42 12.83
C LEU A 18 -2.67 -17.18 11.40
N PHE A 19 -3.26 -17.85 10.41
CA PHE A 19 -2.92 -17.67 9.00
C PHE A 19 -3.24 -16.26 8.51
N CYS A 20 -4.39 -15.70 8.90
CA CYS A 20 -4.77 -14.32 8.58
C CYS A 20 -3.80 -13.31 9.20
N VAL A 21 -3.43 -13.47 10.48
CA VAL A 21 -2.48 -12.59 11.16
C VAL A 21 -1.10 -12.65 10.50
N PHE A 22 -0.63 -13.85 10.17
CA PHE A 22 0.66 -14.04 9.49
C PHE A 22 0.66 -13.43 8.09
N GLY A 23 -0.42 -13.67 7.31
CA GLY A 23 -0.60 -13.07 5.98
C GLY A 23 -0.66 -11.54 6.04
N PHE A 24 -1.33 -10.98 7.04
CA PHE A 24 -1.37 -9.54 7.29
C PHE A 24 0.01 -8.98 7.64
N ALA A 25 0.76 -9.67 8.51
CA ALA A 25 2.11 -9.27 8.90
C ALA A 25 3.08 -9.28 7.70
N ILE A 26 3.02 -10.29 6.84
CA ILE A 26 3.81 -10.35 5.61
C ILE A 26 3.46 -9.19 4.68
N HIS A 27 2.18 -8.93 4.44
CA HIS A 27 1.76 -7.80 3.59
C HIS A 27 2.19 -6.46 4.15
N LEU A 28 2.04 -6.27 5.47
CA LEU A 28 2.48 -5.06 6.13
C LEU A 28 3.99 -4.88 5.97
N TRP A 29 4.77 -5.95 6.09
CA TRP A 29 6.21 -5.92 5.85
C TRP A 29 6.56 -5.57 4.40
N VAL A 30 5.86 -6.14 3.43
CA VAL A 30 6.03 -5.82 2.00
C VAL A 30 5.70 -4.36 1.72
N LEU A 31 4.62 -3.83 2.29
CA LEU A 31 4.25 -2.42 2.15
C LEU A 31 5.24 -1.48 2.83
N LEU A 32 5.74 -1.85 4.01
CA LEU A 32 6.79 -1.09 4.70
C LEU A 32 8.10 -1.11 3.90
N GLY A 33 8.47 -2.25 3.33
CA GLY A 33 9.60 -2.36 2.41
C GLY A 33 9.42 -1.47 1.19
N ALA A 34 8.24 -1.49 0.59
CA ALA A 34 7.92 -0.65 -0.57
C ALA A 34 7.90 0.85 -0.23
N LEU A 35 7.51 1.25 0.99
CA LEU A 35 7.65 2.64 1.43
C LEU A 35 9.11 3.08 1.57
N ILE A 36 9.97 2.18 2.03
CA ILE A 36 11.38 2.47 2.29
C ILE A 36 12.16 2.51 0.98
N PHE A 37 11.96 1.54 0.10
CA PHE A 37 12.77 1.36 -1.12
C PHE A 37 12.06 1.79 -2.40
N GLY A 38 10.82 2.28 -2.31
CA GLY A 38 9.97 2.53 -3.47
C GLY A 38 9.11 1.33 -3.86
N HIS A 39 8.05 1.61 -4.63
CA HIS A 39 7.14 0.54 -5.07
C HIS A 39 7.69 -0.16 -6.32
N PRO A 40 8.11 -1.44 -6.22
CA PRO A 40 8.21 -2.25 -7.41
C PRO A 40 6.81 -2.56 -7.94
N PHE A 41 5.79 -2.64 -7.08
CA PHE A 41 4.42 -3.00 -7.44
C PHE A 41 3.46 -1.81 -7.44
N VAL A 42 2.73 -1.62 -8.54
CA VAL A 42 1.72 -0.58 -8.71
C VAL A 42 0.38 -1.23 -9.10
N PRO A 43 -0.70 -1.06 -8.32
CA PRO A 43 -2.03 -1.51 -8.72
C PRO A 43 -2.52 -0.67 -9.91
N SER A 44 -3.33 -1.26 -10.78
CA SER A 44 -3.87 -0.53 -11.93
C SER A 44 -4.87 0.54 -11.47
N GLN A 45 -4.94 1.66 -12.19
CA GLN A 45 -5.87 2.75 -11.87
C GLN A 45 -7.34 2.26 -11.95
N ALA A 46 -7.63 1.37 -12.91
CA ALA A 46 -8.94 0.73 -13.03
C ALA A 46 -9.30 -0.10 -11.77
N TYR A 47 -8.34 -0.88 -11.24
CA TYR A 47 -8.55 -1.64 -10.02
C TYR A 47 -8.77 -0.73 -8.81
N VAL A 48 -7.92 0.29 -8.65
CA VAL A 48 -8.02 1.27 -7.56
C VAL A 48 -9.37 1.97 -7.58
N ASN A 49 -9.79 2.50 -8.73
CA ASN A 49 -11.06 3.20 -8.86
C ASN A 49 -12.26 2.30 -8.58
N GLY A 50 -12.22 1.04 -9.04
CA GLY A 50 -13.28 0.07 -8.78
C GLY A 50 -13.39 -0.37 -7.31
N HIS A 51 -12.29 -0.32 -6.56
CA HIS A 51 -12.22 -0.84 -5.19
C HIS A 51 -12.05 0.24 -4.12
N ASP A 52 -11.97 1.53 -4.50
CA ASP A 52 -11.72 2.61 -3.54
C ASP A 52 -12.81 2.71 -2.46
N MET A 53 -14.08 2.57 -2.86
CA MET A 53 -15.20 2.59 -1.91
C MET A 53 -15.12 1.42 -0.91
N ILE A 54 -14.72 0.24 -1.37
CA ILE A 54 -14.53 -0.95 -0.52
C ILE A 54 -13.33 -0.72 0.42
N ALA A 55 -12.23 -0.17 -0.09
CA ALA A 55 -11.06 0.12 0.71
C ALA A 55 -11.36 1.15 1.80
N LYS A 56 -12.15 2.19 1.49
CA LYS A 56 -12.63 3.18 2.47
C LYS A 56 -13.58 2.56 3.50
N SER A 57 -14.51 1.70 3.09
CA SER A 57 -15.46 1.06 4.00
C SER A 57 -14.79 0.08 4.98
N VAL A 58 -13.60 -0.46 4.64
CA VAL A 58 -12.77 -1.24 5.56
C VAL A 58 -11.87 -0.34 6.41
N ALA A 59 -11.23 0.67 5.82
CA ALA A 59 -10.28 1.53 6.51
C ALA A 59 -10.92 2.36 7.63
N ILE A 60 -12.14 2.87 7.42
CA ILE A 60 -12.84 3.70 8.41
C ILE A 60 -13.14 2.92 9.70
N PRO A 61 -13.79 1.74 9.68
CA PRO A 61 -14.00 0.93 10.88
C PRO A 61 -12.70 0.55 11.59
N VAL A 62 -11.64 0.21 10.84
CA VAL A 62 -10.33 -0.09 11.43
C VAL A 62 -9.77 1.12 12.17
N GLY A 63 -9.84 2.32 11.56
CA GLY A 63 -9.45 3.57 12.20
C GLY A 63 -10.29 3.87 13.45
N CYS A 64 -11.62 3.75 13.37
CA CYS A 64 -12.52 3.96 14.51
C CYS A 64 -12.25 2.98 15.67
N LEU A 65 -11.99 1.72 15.34
CA LEU A 65 -11.66 0.70 16.34
C LEU A 65 -10.33 1.03 17.04
N MET A 66 -9.31 1.45 16.28
CA MET A 66 -8.04 1.88 16.86
C MET A 66 -8.20 3.14 17.71
N LEU A 67 -9.00 4.11 17.26
CA LEU A 67 -9.33 5.30 18.05
C LEU A 67 -9.98 4.93 19.38
N PHE A 68 -10.94 4.00 19.37
CA PHE A 68 -11.56 3.50 20.60
C PHE A 68 -10.54 2.90 21.56
N PHE A 69 -9.61 2.07 21.08
CA PHE A 69 -8.55 1.50 21.91
C PHE A 69 -7.58 2.56 22.44
N CYS A 70 -7.19 3.53 21.62
CA CYS A 70 -6.36 4.65 22.04
C CYS A 70 -7.05 5.50 23.11
N CYS A 71 -8.33 5.83 22.95
CA CYS A 71 -9.12 6.56 23.96
C CYS A 71 -9.24 5.77 25.27
N ARG A 72 -9.47 4.45 25.22
CA ARG A 72 -9.48 3.60 26.42
C ARG A 72 -8.13 3.59 27.12
N LYS A 73 -7.03 3.53 26.37
CA LYS A 73 -5.68 3.59 26.93
C LYS A 73 -5.42 4.95 27.58
N PHE A 74 -5.73 6.04 26.88
CA PHE A 74 -5.56 7.39 27.39
C PHE A 74 -6.36 7.64 28.67
N ALA A 75 -7.62 7.21 28.73
CA ALA A 75 -8.45 7.33 29.93
C ALA A 75 -7.83 6.59 31.13
N LYS A 76 -7.22 5.41 30.91
CA LYS A 76 -6.50 4.67 31.96
C LYS A 76 -5.22 5.38 32.38
N ASP A 77 -4.44 5.89 31.43
CA ASP A 77 -3.22 6.63 31.71
C ASP A 77 -3.55 7.90 32.54
N PHE A 78 -4.68 8.57 32.24
CA PHE A 78 -5.16 9.76 32.96
C PHE A 78 -5.60 9.50 34.41
N GLN A 79 -6.08 8.30 34.71
CA GLN A 79 -6.45 7.93 36.08
C GLN A 79 -5.25 7.53 36.95
N SER A 80 -4.04 7.44 36.38
CA SER A 80 -2.86 7.04 37.13
C SER A 80 -2.38 8.19 38.04
N PRO A 81 -2.02 7.92 39.30
CA PRO A 81 -1.58 8.95 40.25
C PRO A 81 -0.19 9.54 39.92
N ASN A 82 0.55 8.94 38.98
CA ASN A 82 1.90 9.34 38.56
C ASN A 82 1.91 9.90 37.12
N LEU A 83 1.01 10.83 36.83
CA LEU A 83 0.93 11.44 35.51
C LEU A 83 2.14 12.35 35.23
N SER A 84 3.09 11.85 34.45
CA SER A 84 4.15 12.67 33.86
C SER A 84 3.62 13.41 32.62
N THR A 85 4.00 14.68 32.45
CA THR A 85 3.69 15.49 31.25
C THR A 85 4.12 14.78 29.96
N LYS A 86 5.22 14.02 30.00
CA LYS A 86 5.68 13.21 28.85
C LYS A 86 4.67 12.13 28.47
N THR A 87 4.12 11.42 29.45
CA THR A 87 3.13 10.36 29.23
C THR A 87 1.83 10.94 28.69
N PHE A 88 1.41 12.11 29.18
CA PHE A 88 0.24 12.82 28.67
C PHE A 88 0.41 13.20 27.18
N LEU A 89 1.53 13.82 26.82
CA LEU A 89 1.82 14.22 25.44
C LEU A 89 1.90 13.01 24.49
N VAL A 90 2.60 11.95 24.90
CA VAL A 90 2.73 10.73 24.08
C VAL A 90 1.37 10.05 23.89
N SER A 91 0.56 9.96 24.94
CA SER A 91 -0.75 9.31 24.87
C SER A 91 -1.76 10.14 24.05
N GLY A 92 -1.74 11.47 24.17
CA GLY A 92 -2.53 12.37 23.34
C GLY A 92 -2.14 12.33 21.86
N PHE A 93 -0.84 12.37 21.56
CA PHE A 93 -0.34 12.19 20.19
C PHE A 93 -0.74 10.83 19.62
N GLY A 94 -0.70 9.78 20.44
CA GLY A 94 -1.14 8.43 20.08
C GLY A 94 -2.60 8.38 19.63
N ILE A 95 -3.51 9.08 20.31
CA ILE A 95 -4.93 9.14 19.94
C ILE A 95 -5.13 9.74 18.55
N LEU A 96 -4.38 10.78 18.21
CA LEU A 96 -4.55 11.46 16.93
C LEU A 96 -3.91 10.67 15.78
N VAL A 97 -2.67 10.22 15.98
CA VAL A 97 -1.82 9.74 14.89
C VAL A 97 -2.00 8.26 14.62
N VAL A 98 -2.15 7.42 15.66
CA VAL A 98 -2.25 5.96 15.48
C VAL A 98 -3.47 5.57 14.64
N PRO A 99 -4.69 6.07 14.90
CA PRO A 99 -5.87 5.70 14.11
C PRO A 99 -5.75 6.07 12.63
N LEU A 100 -5.16 7.24 12.34
CA LEU A 100 -4.93 7.70 10.97
C LEU A 100 -3.94 6.80 10.25
N ILE A 101 -2.81 6.49 10.89
CA ILE A 101 -1.80 5.58 10.33
C ILE A 101 -2.43 4.22 10.03
N PHE A 102 -3.12 3.62 11.00
CA PHE A 102 -3.76 2.31 10.81
C PHE A 102 -4.83 2.34 9.70
N GLY A 103 -5.60 3.42 9.57
CA GLY A 103 -6.55 3.59 8.48
C GLY A 103 -5.87 3.66 7.09
N VAL A 104 -4.76 4.40 6.97
CA VAL A 104 -3.97 4.48 5.72
C VAL A 104 -3.41 3.11 5.35
N PHE A 105 -2.81 2.40 6.30
CA PHE A 105 -2.30 1.05 6.06
C PHE A 105 -3.42 0.06 5.68
N ALA A 106 -4.57 0.11 6.37
CA ALA A 106 -5.70 -0.75 6.04
C ALA A 106 -6.20 -0.51 4.60
N ARG A 107 -6.32 0.75 4.18
CA ARG A 107 -6.70 1.12 2.81
C ARG A 107 -5.65 0.61 1.81
N ALA A 108 -4.37 0.85 2.07
CA ALA A 108 -3.28 0.40 1.20
C ALA A 108 -3.28 -1.13 1.05
N ILE A 109 -3.48 -1.88 2.13
CA ILE A 109 -3.56 -3.35 2.10
C ILE A 109 -4.71 -3.81 1.21
N VAL A 110 -5.92 -3.25 1.36
CA VAL A 110 -7.06 -3.65 0.51
C VAL A 110 -6.79 -3.41 -0.97
N LEU A 111 -6.12 -2.30 -1.30
CA LEU A 111 -5.86 -1.91 -2.68
C LEU A 111 -4.64 -2.60 -3.30
N THR A 112 -3.78 -3.24 -2.51
CA THR A 112 -2.54 -3.84 -3.02
C THR A 112 -2.46 -5.33 -2.82
N ALA A 113 -3.03 -5.88 -1.74
CA ALA A 113 -2.88 -7.29 -1.38
C ALA A 113 -3.28 -8.23 -2.52
N TYR A 114 -4.54 -8.16 -2.93
CA TYR A 114 -5.04 -9.01 -4.02
C TYR A 114 -4.26 -8.84 -5.34
N PRO A 115 -4.11 -7.62 -5.90
CA PRO A 115 -3.46 -7.49 -7.20
C PRO A 115 -1.95 -7.80 -7.14
N LEU A 116 -1.30 -7.60 -5.99
CA LEU A 116 0.10 -7.97 -5.78
C LEU A 116 0.30 -9.48 -5.83
N TRP A 117 -0.48 -10.26 -5.06
CA TRP A 117 -0.35 -11.72 -5.09
C TRP A 117 -0.76 -12.30 -6.43
N LEU A 118 -1.79 -11.72 -7.06
CA LEU A 118 -2.19 -12.13 -8.40
C LEU A 118 -1.07 -11.88 -9.42
N ALA A 119 -0.42 -10.71 -9.38
CA ALA A 119 0.74 -10.41 -10.22
C ALA A 119 1.96 -11.30 -9.89
N ALA A 120 2.17 -11.66 -8.62
CA ALA A 120 3.28 -12.52 -8.23
C ALA A 120 3.11 -13.95 -8.77
N VAL A 121 1.92 -14.53 -8.61
CA VAL A 121 1.63 -15.93 -8.96
C VAL A 121 1.33 -16.11 -10.44
N ALA A 122 0.50 -15.23 -11.01
CA ALA A 122 -0.04 -15.36 -12.37
C ALA A 122 0.41 -14.24 -13.32
N GLY A 123 1.35 -13.38 -12.91
CA GLY A 123 1.76 -12.24 -13.71
C GLY A 123 2.59 -12.64 -14.94
N GLY A 124 2.24 -12.04 -16.08
CA GLY A 124 3.02 -12.07 -17.32
C GLY A 124 3.52 -10.68 -17.68
N ASP A 125 4.27 -10.55 -18.78
CA ASP A 125 4.68 -9.23 -19.27
C ASP A 125 3.45 -8.43 -19.72
N THR A 126 3.14 -7.39 -18.96
CA THR A 126 1.94 -6.56 -19.13
C THR A 126 2.34 -5.09 -19.18
N GLN A 127 1.51 -4.30 -19.84
CA GLN A 127 1.66 -2.85 -19.95
C GLN A 127 0.40 -2.19 -19.40
N LEU A 128 0.56 -1.18 -18.55
CA LEU A 128 -0.54 -0.41 -17.97
C LEU A 128 -0.26 1.08 -18.13
N GLU A 129 -1.28 1.82 -18.54
CA GLU A 129 -1.23 3.28 -18.65
C GLU A 129 -1.56 3.93 -17.31
N PHE A 130 -0.80 4.96 -16.97
CA PHE A 130 -1.00 5.80 -15.79
C PHE A 130 -0.82 7.26 -16.19
N SER A 131 -1.41 8.17 -15.42
CA SER A 131 -1.10 9.61 -15.53
C SER A 131 -0.09 9.99 -14.45
N VAL A 132 0.82 10.93 -14.75
CA VAL A 132 1.76 11.49 -13.79
C VAL A 132 1.02 12.48 -12.91
N GLY A 133 1.09 12.31 -11.59
CA GLY A 133 0.48 13.22 -10.62
C GLY A 133 1.43 14.35 -10.25
N ASP A 134 2.59 13.99 -9.69
CA ASP A 134 3.59 14.97 -9.22
C ASP A 134 5.00 14.39 -9.33
N ILE A 135 5.96 15.27 -9.58
CA ILE A 135 7.39 14.97 -9.75
C ILE A 135 8.21 15.61 -8.59
N ALA A 136 7.54 16.33 -7.68
CA ALA A 136 8.17 17.02 -6.58
C ALA A 136 8.56 16.06 -5.45
N GLY A 137 9.80 15.55 -5.50
CA GLY A 137 10.36 14.85 -4.35
C GLY A 137 11.72 14.23 -4.60
N SER A 138 12.62 14.44 -3.65
CA SER A 138 13.75 13.54 -3.41
C SER A 138 13.73 13.19 -1.94
N SER A 139 13.71 11.90 -1.62
CA SER A 139 13.89 11.42 -0.25
C SER A 139 15.21 10.65 -0.16
N MET A 140 15.81 10.58 1.03
CA MET A 140 17.06 9.82 1.21
C MET A 140 16.94 8.34 0.83
N ARG A 141 15.73 7.78 0.86
CA ARG A 141 15.50 6.33 0.65
C ARG A 141 14.90 6.00 -0.72
N CYS A 142 14.35 7.00 -1.38
CA CYS A 142 13.83 6.95 -2.74
C CYS A 142 14.21 8.27 -3.42
N PRO A 143 15.38 8.32 -4.09
CA PRO A 143 15.76 9.45 -4.92
C PRO A 143 14.95 9.41 -6.22
N HIS A 144 14.78 10.57 -6.85
CA HIS A 144 14.08 10.71 -8.14
C HIS A 144 12.62 10.19 -8.14
N ILE A 145 11.82 10.71 -7.22
CA ILE A 145 10.41 10.31 -7.02
C ILE A 145 9.55 10.75 -8.21
N VAL A 146 8.65 9.87 -8.66
CA VAL A 146 7.52 10.20 -9.53
C VAL A 146 6.25 9.60 -8.95
N ASN A 147 5.28 10.46 -8.61
CA ASN A 147 3.97 10.05 -8.14
C ASN A 147 3.00 9.96 -9.32
N LEU A 148 2.24 8.88 -9.36
CA LEU A 148 1.16 8.64 -10.31
C LEU A 148 -0.13 9.31 -9.82
N ALA A 149 -0.89 9.88 -10.75
CA ALA A 149 -2.16 10.54 -10.47
C ALA A 149 -3.24 9.52 -10.05
N ASP A 150 -4.21 10.00 -9.29
CA ASP A 150 -5.36 9.23 -8.79
C ASP A 150 -4.99 7.98 -7.99
N MET A 151 -3.76 7.91 -7.49
CA MET A 151 -3.29 6.83 -6.64
C MET A 151 -3.40 7.21 -5.16
N PRO A 152 -3.92 6.33 -4.31
CA PRO A 152 -3.87 6.51 -2.88
C PRO A 152 -2.43 6.55 -2.37
N ILE A 153 -2.27 7.20 -1.22
CA ILE A 153 -1.01 7.24 -0.48
C ILE A 153 -0.47 5.81 -0.34
N MET A 154 0.83 5.62 -0.60
CA MET A 154 1.54 4.33 -0.57
C MET A 154 1.22 3.33 -1.68
N THR A 155 0.67 3.76 -2.82
CA THR A 155 0.38 2.82 -3.93
C THR A 155 0.82 3.29 -5.31
N GLY A 156 1.19 4.56 -5.46
CA GLY A 156 1.48 5.17 -6.76
C GLY A 156 2.82 5.89 -6.84
N THR A 157 3.82 5.50 -6.05
CA THR A 157 5.12 6.19 -6.03
C THR A 157 6.19 5.33 -6.70
N LEU A 158 6.77 5.84 -7.78
CA LEU A 158 7.90 5.25 -8.48
C LEU A 158 9.21 5.88 -7.97
N CYS A 159 10.23 5.04 -7.83
CA CYS A 159 11.56 5.41 -7.37
C CYS A 159 12.59 5.09 -8.44
N ASP A 160 13.75 5.75 -8.37
CA ASP A 160 14.88 5.53 -9.27
C ASP A 160 14.51 5.73 -10.76
N VAL A 161 13.54 6.61 -11.03
CA VAL A 161 13.21 7.02 -12.39
C VAL A 161 14.40 7.84 -12.92
N PRO A 162 14.96 7.49 -14.09
CA PRO A 162 16.16 8.17 -14.57
C PRO A 162 15.88 9.63 -14.83
N GLU A 163 16.89 10.44 -14.57
CA GLU A 163 16.82 11.89 -14.74
C GLU A 163 16.41 12.30 -16.16
N ALA A 164 16.83 11.53 -17.16
CA ALA A 164 16.49 11.77 -18.56
C ALA A 164 14.98 11.65 -18.83
N VAL A 165 14.32 10.63 -18.28
CA VAL A 165 12.86 10.47 -18.40
C VAL A 165 12.17 11.48 -17.51
N ARG A 166 12.62 11.62 -16.26
CA ARG A 166 11.99 12.49 -15.26
C ARG A 166 11.88 13.95 -15.73
N LYS A 167 12.92 14.49 -16.37
CA LYS A 167 12.91 15.85 -16.93
C LYS A 167 11.90 16.06 -18.05
N THR A 168 11.48 14.99 -18.71
CA THR A 168 10.47 15.05 -19.79
C THR A 168 9.04 14.90 -19.25
N LEU A 169 8.87 14.34 -18.06
CA LEU A 169 7.55 14.17 -17.46
C LEU A 169 7.01 15.52 -16.96
N TYR A 170 5.70 15.71 -17.09
CA TYR A 170 4.97 16.79 -16.45
C TYR A 170 3.67 16.26 -15.83
N PRO A 171 3.15 16.89 -14.76
CA PRO A 171 1.86 16.54 -14.18
C PRO A 171 0.74 16.47 -15.24
N GLY A 172 -0.04 15.39 -15.23
CA GLY A 172 -1.07 15.09 -16.22
C GLY A 172 -0.59 14.29 -17.44
N MET A 173 0.72 14.17 -17.68
CA MET A 173 1.26 13.36 -18.78
C MET A 173 0.88 11.89 -18.62
N ARG A 174 0.53 11.22 -19.72
CA ARG A 174 0.31 9.76 -19.74
C ARG A 174 1.62 9.02 -19.94
N VAL A 175 1.87 8.06 -19.05
CA VAL A 175 3.02 7.16 -19.08
C VAL A 175 2.54 5.72 -19.13
N LEU A 176 3.28 4.90 -19.85
CA LEU A 176 3.05 3.48 -19.98
C LEU A 176 4.08 2.75 -19.12
N LEU A 177 3.63 2.09 -18.06
CA LEU A 177 4.47 1.23 -17.25
C LEU A 177 4.41 -0.19 -17.78
N THR A 178 5.55 -0.83 -17.88
CA THR A 178 5.67 -2.22 -18.34
C THR A 178 6.43 -3.05 -17.33
N GLY A 179 6.07 -4.32 -17.24
CA GLY A 179 6.75 -5.30 -16.40
C GLY A 179 5.87 -6.50 -16.12
N ARG A 180 6.21 -7.27 -15.09
CA ARG A 180 5.48 -8.50 -14.75
C ARG A 180 4.21 -8.17 -13.98
N GLY A 181 3.03 -8.52 -14.49
CA GLY A 181 1.78 -8.20 -13.82
C GLY A 181 0.55 -8.78 -14.48
N THR A 182 -0.60 -8.20 -14.10
CA THR A 182 -1.92 -8.51 -14.65
C THR A 182 -2.67 -7.20 -14.91
N ALA A 183 -3.90 -7.27 -15.44
CA ALA A 183 -4.76 -6.11 -15.60
C ALA A 183 -5.06 -5.35 -14.29
N ASN A 184 -4.86 -5.97 -13.13
CA ASN A 184 -5.15 -5.37 -11.82
C ASN A 184 -3.92 -4.68 -11.18
N GLY A 185 -2.73 -4.85 -11.75
CA GLY A 185 -1.50 -4.27 -11.23
C GLY A 185 -0.26 -5.01 -11.73
N LEU A 186 0.88 -4.33 -11.70
CA LEU A 186 2.14 -4.87 -12.20
C LEU A 186 3.33 -4.48 -11.34
N PHE A 187 4.39 -5.29 -11.44
CA PHE A 187 5.72 -4.95 -10.99
C PHE A 187 6.40 -4.11 -12.08
N ALA A 188 6.51 -2.80 -11.84
CA ALA A 188 7.05 -1.84 -12.80
C ALA A 188 8.54 -2.11 -13.04
N ALA A 189 8.87 -2.40 -14.29
CA ALA A 189 10.23 -2.67 -14.72
C ALA A 189 10.74 -1.65 -15.73
N ARG A 190 9.85 -0.99 -16.49
CA ARG A 190 10.15 0.12 -17.41
C ARG A 190 9.01 1.11 -17.51
N ILE A 191 9.37 2.37 -17.75
CA ILE A 191 8.46 3.49 -17.99
C ILE A 191 8.71 4.06 -19.38
N TYR A 192 7.63 4.25 -20.13
CA TYR A 192 7.63 4.91 -21.42
C TYR A 192 6.67 6.09 -21.38
N VAL A 193 6.98 7.16 -22.10
CA VAL A 193 6.01 8.22 -22.35
C VAL A 193 5.03 7.67 -23.39
N ALA A 194 3.73 7.70 -23.11
CA ALA A 194 2.73 7.28 -24.10
C ALA A 194 2.76 8.29 -25.25
N SER A 195 3.47 7.93 -26.32
CA SER A 195 3.85 8.83 -27.41
C SER A 195 2.63 9.45 -28.10
N ASN A 196 2.65 10.73 -28.47
CA ASN A 196 3.48 11.29 -29.56
C ASN A 196 4.88 11.86 -29.22
N GLY A 197 5.48 11.55 -28.06
CA GLY A 197 6.88 11.88 -27.74
C GLY A 197 7.90 10.77 -28.10
N PRO A 198 9.21 11.08 -28.19
CA PRO A 198 10.25 10.17 -28.67
C PRO A 198 10.42 8.93 -27.79
N GLU A 199 10.65 7.78 -28.43
CA GLU A 199 10.99 6.52 -27.77
C GLU A 199 12.32 6.67 -27.01
N LEU A 200 12.26 6.76 -25.68
CA LEU A 200 13.45 6.67 -24.85
C LEU A 200 13.81 5.20 -24.65
N PRO A 201 15.08 4.80 -24.86
CA PRO A 201 15.51 3.42 -24.73
C PRO A 201 15.20 2.93 -23.32
N GLY A 202 14.36 1.89 -23.25
CA GLY A 202 13.91 1.30 -21.99
C GLY A 202 15.05 0.59 -21.28
N GLU A 203 15.82 1.32 -20.48
CA GLU A 203 16.77 0.70 -19.58
C GLU A 203 16.03 -0.15 -18.55
N ARG A 204 16.63 -1.27 -18.14
CA ARG A 204 16.01 -2.27 -17.26
C ARG A 204 16.12 -1.77 -15.81
N TRP A 205 15.04 -1.27 -15.23
CA TRP A 205 15.00 -0.63 -13.90
C TRP A 205 15.01 -1.60 -12.70
N LEU A 206 15.42 -2.85 -12.91
CA LEU A 206 15.47 -3.87 -11.85
C LEU A 206 16.91 -4.37 -11.69
N ARG A 207 17.57 -3.93 -10.62
CA ARG A 207 18.72 -4.61 -10.04
C ARG A 207 18.48 -4.79 -8.53
#